data_AF-A0A9D9C307-F1
#
_entry.id   AF-A0A9D9C307-F1
#
_cell.length_a   1.000
_cell.length_b   1.000
_cell.length_c   1.000
_cell.angle_alpha   90.00
_cell.angle_beta   90.00
_cell.angle_gamma   90.00
#
_symmetry.space_group_name_H-M   'P 1'
#
loop_
_entity.id
_entity.type
_entity.pdbx_description
1 polymer ?
#
loop_
_entity_poly.entity_id
_entity_poly.type
_entity_poly.pdbx_seq_one_letter_code
_entity_poly.pdbx_strand_id
1 'polypeptide(L)'
;MTWLRNAITLLLFIVVSTGVGCNAETRHDAHADQDVVLLGDSNTWLGGDDCTGVKGWGKWFAEEYRPGSIRSYARSGATWTNTVNTVVDTREYSEVLGDNNVIYNQVMRLVEDFEADKVAEPELVIISAGTNDAWFVNRRPRAMESHDADCLPTLDLAGAKPSEVLTMQESVVMCCGLLRQRFP
;
A
#
# COMPACT_ATOMS: atom_id res chain seq x y z
N MET A 1 -22.31 21.03 27.14
CA MET A 1 -22.84 19.96 26.27
C MET A 1 -23.09 20.56 24.89
N THR A 2 -22.20 20.30 23.95
CA THR A 2 -22.33 20.79 22.56
C THR A 2 -21.51 19.85 21.68
N TRP A 3 -22.18 18.97 20.95
CA TRP A 3 -21.53 18.01 20.07
C TRP A 3 -21.17 18.69 18.75
N LEU A 4 -19.90 19.05 18.55
CA LEU A 4 -19.40 19.21 17.17
C LEU A 4 -19.23 17.80 16.58
N ARG A 5 -19.85 17.60 15.42
CA ARG A 5 -19.80 16.33 14.70
C ARG A 5 -18.53 16.33 13.86
N ASN A 6 -17.52 15.57 14.26
CA ASN A 6 -16.33 15.37 13.44
C ASN A 6 -16.76 14.72 12.12
N ALA A 7 -16.71 15.50 11.04
CA ALA A 7 -16.96 14.99 9.69
C ALA A 7 -15.72 14.21 9.26
N ILE A 8 -15.82 12.87 9.31
CA ILE A 8 -14.81 12.00 8.72
C ILE A 8 -14.92 12.15 7.20
N THR A 9 -14.02 12.92 6.60
CA THR A 9 -13.87 13.03 5.15
C THR A 9 -13.30 11.71 4.62
N LEU A 10 -14.18 10.75 4.35
CA LEU A 10 -13.82 9.52 3.67
C LEU A 10 -13.39 9.85 2.23
N LEU A 11 -12.08 9.88 1.99
CA LEU A 11 -11.52 10.21 0.68
C LEU A 11 -11.68 9.02 -0.28
N LEU A 12 -12.89 8.88 -0.83
CA LEU A 12 -13.19 7.84 -1.81
C LEU A 12 -12.55 8.21 -3.16
N PHE A 13 -11.54 7.44 -3.59
CA PHE A 13 -10.93 7.59 -4.92
C PHE A 13 -11.90 7.15 -6.02
N ILE A 14 -12.83 8.02 -6.40
CA ILE A 14 -13.64 7.87 -7.60
C ILE A 14 -12.83 8.35 -8.79
N VAL A 15 -12.25 7.42 -9.54
CA VAL A 15 -11.70 7.72 -10.88
C VAL A 15 -12.87 7.97 -11.82
N VAL A 16 -13.28 9.24 -11.95
CA VAL A 16 -14.31 9.64 -12.92
C VAL A 16 -13.69 9.66 -14.31
N SER A 17 -13.79 8.53 -15.02
CA SER A 17 -13.44 8.44 -16.43
C SER A 17 -14.39 9.32 -17.25
N THR A 18 -13.96 10.55 -17.59
CA THR A 18 -14.75 11.49 -18.39
C THR A 18 -14.85 11.03 -19.85
N GLY A 19 -15.88 10.25 -20.16
CA GLY A 19 -16.13 9.76 -21.51
C GLY A 19 -16.47 10.88 -22.48
N VAL A 20 -15.54 11.19 -23.39
CA VAL A 20 -15.74 12.13 -24.51
C VAL A 20 -15.12 11.55 -25.78
N GLY A 21 -15.92 11.43 -26.84
CA GLY A 21 -15.43 11.23 -28.21
C GLY A 21 -15.17 9.78 -28.61
N CYS A 22 -15.89 9.31 -29.64
CA CYS A 22 -15.49 8.11 -30.37
C CYS A 22 -14.34 8.46 -31.34
N ASN A 23 -13.13 8.05 -31.01
CA ASN A 23 -12.11 7.70 -32.00
C ASN A 23 -11.58 6.32 -31.62
N ALA A 24 -11.86 5.31 -32.44
CA ALA A 24 -11.29 3.98 -32.30
C ALA A 24 -9.87 3.93 -32.90
N GLU A 25 -9.01 4.84 -32.43
CA GLU A 25 -7.57 4.61 -32.54
C GLU A 25 -7.24 3.37 -31.71
N THR A 26 -6.40 2.49 -32.25
CA THR A 26 -5.93 1.32 -31.52
C THR A 26 -5.24 1.78 -30.25
N ARG A 27 -5.83 1.47 -29.09
CA ARG A 27 -5.15 1.48 -27.79
C ARG A 27 -4.01 0.45 -27.83
N HIS A 28 -2.90 0.83 -28.47
CA HIS A 28 -1.59 0.27 -28.21
C HIS A 28 -1.32 0.49 -26.73
N ASP A 29 -1.47 -0.57 -25.93
CA ASP A 29 -0.53 -1.02 -24.89
C ASP A 29 0.32 0.10 -24.25
N ALA A 30 -0.36 1.12 -23.72
CA ALA A 30 0.20 2.45 -23.46
C ALA A 30 1.10 2.52 -22.22
N HIS A 31 1.17 1.40 -21.49
CA HIS A 31 1.94 1.20 -20.27
C HIS A 31 2.63 -0.17 -20.26
N ALA A 32 2.71 -0.86 -21.41
CA ALA A 32 3.31 -2.20 -21.49
C ALA A 32 4.84 -2.21 -21.35
N ASP A 33 5.43 -1.02 -21.24
CA ASP A 33 6.80 -0.72 -20.84
C ASP A 33 6.94 -0.38 -19.35
N GLN A 34 5.89 -0.54 -18.54
CA GLN A 34 5.88 -0.23 -17.10
C GLN A 34 5.48 -1.44 -16.24
N ASP A 35 6.24 -1.73 -15.19
CA ASP A 35 6.01 -2.78 -14.22
C ASP A 35 5.35 -2.22 -12.94
N VAL A 36 4.24 -2.84 -12.52
CA VAL A 36 3.37 -2.29 -11.45
C VAL A 36 3.36 -3.20 -10.22
N VAL A 37 3.48 -2.59 -9.04
CA VAL A 37 3.36 -3.31 -7.76
C VAL A 37 2.21 -2.77 -6.91
N LEU A 38 1.37 -3.68 -6.42
CA LEU A 38 0.25 -3.39 -5.53
C LEU A 38 0.55 -3.84 -4.08
N LEU A 39 0.66 -2.88 -3.16
CA LEU A 39 0.72 -3.12 -1.71
C LEU A 39 -0.64 -2.80 -1.08
N GLY A 40 -1.03 -3.47 0.00
CA GLY A 40 -2.30 -3.14 0.65
C GLY A 40 -2.91 -4.16 1.60
N ASP A 41 -4.16 -3.88 1.95
CA ASP A 41 -5.01 -4.72 2.80
C ASP A 41 -5.91 -5.70 1.98
N SER A 42 -6.93 -6.26 2.65
CA SER A 42 -7.94 -7.16 2.06
C SER A 42 -8.60 -6.64 0.78
N ASN A 43 -8.77 -5.31 0.63
CA ASN A 43 -9.41 -4.71 -0.54
C ASN A 43 -8.59 -4.92 -1.82
N THR A 44 -7.26 -4.96 -1.69
CA THR A 44 -6.32 -5.24 -2.80
C THR A 44 -6.04 -6.73 -2.93
N TRP A 45 -5.88 -7.44 -1.80
CA TRP A 45 -5.60 -8.88 -1.78
C TRP A 45 -6.67 -9.74 -2.47
N LEU A 46 -7.91 -9.27 -2.59
CA LEU A 46 -8.98 -9.91 -3.39
C LEU A 46 -8.61 -10.14 -4.88
N GLY A 47 -7.57 -9.49 -5.39
CA GLY A 47 -7.03 -9.73 -6.73
C GLY A 47 -6.07 -10.92 -6.81
N GLY A 48 -5.55 -11.42 -5.69
CA GLY A 48 -4.44 -12.37 -5.67
C GLY A 48 -3.09 -11.74 -6.05
N ASP A 49 -2.01 -12.47 -5.82
CA ASP A 49 -0.62 -12.00 -6.04
C ASP A 49 -0.32 -11.72 -7.52
N ASP A 50 -1.08 -12.33 -8.44
CA ASP A 50 -1.01 -12.16 -9.91
C ASP A 50 -2.10 -11.23 -10.48
N CYS A 51 -2.92 -10.62 -9.61
CA CYS A 51 -4.07 -9.80 -9.97
C CYS A 51 -5.15 -10.48 -10.86
N THR A 52 -5.20 -11.82 -10.95
CA THR A 52 -6.22 -12.53 -11.77
C THR A 52 -7.59 -12.67 -11.08
N GLY A 53 -7.68 -12.39 -9.78
CA GLY A 53 -8.85 -12.58 -8.94
C GLY A 53 -10.05 -11.72 -9.33
N VAL A 54 -11.13 -12.36 -9.79
CA VAL A 54 -12.35 -11.71 -10.36
C VAL A 54 -13.16 -10.81 -9.42
N LYS A 55 -12.70 -10.61 -8.17
CA LYS A 55 -13.31 -9.74 -7.17
C LYS A 55 -12.41 -8.58 -6.74
N GLY A 56 -11.13 -8.59 -7.11
CA GLY A 56 -10.16 -7.57 -6.73
C GLY A 56 -10.07 -6.47 -7.78
N TRP A 57 -9.97 -5.22 -7.32
CA TRP A 57 -9.83 -4.06 -8.21
C TRP A 57 -8.55 -4.11 -9.05
N GLY A 58 -7.47 -4.72 -8.52
CA GLY A 58 -6.21 -4.92 -9.23
C GLY A 58 -6.35 -5.68 -10.56
N LYS A 59 -7.36 -6.54 -10.68
CA LYS A 59 -7.70 -7.20 -11.94
C LYS A 59 -8.16 -6.20 -12.99
N TRP A 60 -9.20 -5.42 -12.68
CA TRP A 60 -9.78 -4.47 -13.62
C TRP A 60 -8.81 -3.33 -13.95
N PHE A 61 -7.94 -2.99 -13.00
CA PHE A 61 -6.79 -2.13 -13.25
C PHE A 61 -5.85 -2.75 -14.30
N ALA A 62 -5.41 -4.00 -14.13
CA ALA A 62 -4.54 -4.66 -15.10
C ALA A 62 -5.18 -4.78 -16.50
N GLU A 63 -6.48 -5.10 -16.59
CA GLU A 63 -7.21 -5.26 -17.87
C GLU A 63 -7.36 -3.94 -18.66
N GLU A 64 -7.52 -2.79 -17.98
CA GLU A 64 -7.69 -1.47 -18.63
C GLU A 64 -6.37 -0.68 -18.76
N TYR A 65 -5.47 -0.76 -17.78
CA TYR A 65 -4.16 -0.06 -17.77
C TYR A 65 -3.12 -0.77 -18.64
N ARG A 66 -3.13 -2.12 -18.65
CA ARG A 66 -2.20 -2.98 -19.40
C ARG A 66 -0.71 -2.68 -19.14
N PRO A 67 -0.24 -2.88 -17.89
CA PRO A 67 1.18 -2.80 -17.59
C PRO A 67 1.96 -3.97 -18.22
N GLY A 68 3.29 -3.83 -18.32
CA GLY A 68 4.21 -4.89 -18.78
C GLY A 68 4.15 -6.11 -17.87
N SER A 69 4.16 -5.89 -16.55
CA SER A 69 3.73 -6.87 -15.55
C SER A 69 3.02 -6.20 -14.38
N ILE A 70 2.32 -7.02 -13.57
CA ILE A 70 1.73 -6.58 -12.32
C ILE A 70 1.86 -7.65 -11.24
N ARG A 71 2.17 -7.25 -10.01
CA ARG A 71 2.29 -8.16 -8.85
C ARG A 71 1.71 -7.52 -7.60
N SER A 72 0.99 -8.30 -6.78
CA SER A 72 0.52 -7.85 -5.47
C SER A 72 1.22 -8.55 -4.32
N TYR A 73 1.66 -7.76 -3.35
CA TYR A 73 2.09 -8.23 -2.02
C TYR A 73 1.04 -7.97 -0.94
N ALA A 74 -0.14 -7.45 -1.33
CA ALA A 74 -1.23 -7.12 -0.41
C ALA A 74 -1.70 -8.35 0.36
N ARG A 75 -2.11 -8.17 1.62
CA ARG A 75 -2.58 -9.26 2.48
C ARG A 75 -3.80 -8.82 3.28
N SER A 76 -4.79 -9.72 3.40
CA SER A 76 -5.94 -9.48 4.28
C SER A 76 -5.49 -9.21 5.72
N GLY A 77 -6.17 -8.29 6.40
CA GLY A 77 -5.82 -7.86 7.76
C GLY A 77 -4.58 -6.97 7.91
N ALA A 78 -3.86 -6.64 6.84
CA ALA A 78 -2.65 -5.80 6.91
C ALA A 78 -2.93 -4.37 7.38
N THR A 79 -2.02 -3.81 8.19
CA THR A 79 -2.07 -2.42 8.69
C THR A 79 -0.92 -1.57 8.19
N TRP A 80 -1.10 -0.26 8.12
CA TRP A 80 0.02 0.68 7.99
C TRP A 80 0.89 0.65 9.25
N THR A 81 0.25 0.82 10.41
CA THR A 81 0.89 0.94 11.71
C THR A 81 1.51 -0.39 12.15
N ASN A 82 2.79 -0.32 12.52
CA ASN A 82 3.52 -1.41 13.16
C ASN A 82 3.14 -1.55 14.64
N THR A 83 3.75 -2.53 15.31
CA THR A 83 3.62 -2.80 16.75
C THR A 83 5.00 -2.86 17.39
N VAL A 84 5.07 -2.77 18.71
CA VAL A 84 6.32 -3.00 19.48
C VAL A 84 6.93 -4.39 19.27
N ASN A 85 6.16 -5.34 18.72
CA ASN A 85 6.59 -6.70 18.40
C ASN A 85 7.00 -6.88 16.92
N THR A 86 6.76 -5.88 16.06
CA THR A 86 6.96 -6.02 14.61
C THR A 86 8.44 -6.17 14.28
N VAL A 87 8.77 -7.26 13.59
CA VAL A 87 10.10 -7.55 13.06
C VAL A 87 10.07 -7.54 11.52
N VAL A 88 11.25 -7.43 10.92
CA VAL A 88 11.43 -7.69 9.48
C VAL A 88 11.11 -9.16 9.23
N ASP A 89 10.00 -9.43 8.56
CA ASP A 89 9.65 -10.79 8.13
C ASP A 89 9.10 -10.79 6.70
N THR A 90 9.90 -11.29 5.78
CA THR A 90 9.58 -11.42 4.36
C THR A 90 8.87 -12.73 3.99
N ARG A 91 8.68 -13.64 4.96
CA ARG A 91 8.23 -15.02 4.76
C ARG A 91 6.91 -15.33 5.47
N GLU A 92 6.56 -14.61 6.53
CA GLU A 92 5.31 -14.78 7.25
C GLU A 92 4.09 -14.47 6.35
N TYR A 93 3.27 -15.49 6.12
CA TYR A 93 1.99 -15.36 5.43
C TYR A 93 0.84 -15.34 6.44
N SER A 94 0.02 -14.28 6.39
CA SER A 94 -1.20 -14.14 7.19
C SER A 94 -2.32 -13.49 6.38
N GLU A 95 -3.55 -13.96 6.59
CA GLU A 95 -4.80 -13.39 6.07
C GLU A 95 -5.54 -12.55 7.13
N VAL A 96 -4.95 -12.39 8.32
CA VAL A 96 -5.56 -11.75 9.49
C VAL A 96 -4.59 -10.78 10.17
N LEU A 97 -5.16 -9.87 10.97
CA LEU A 97 -4.40 -8.89 11.76
C LEU A 97 -3.36 -9.59 12.66
N GLY A 98 -2.09 -9.40 12.33
CA GLY A 98 -0.93 -9.88 13.08
C GLY A 98 0.05 -8.75 13.36
N ASP A 99 1.14 -9.04 14.05
CA ASP A 99 2.14 -8.01 14.40
C ASP A 99 3.14 -7.78 13.25
N ASN A 100 3.40 -8.79 12.42
CA ASN A 100 4.21 -8.68 11.19
C ASN A 100 3.40 -8.51 9.90
N ASN A 101 2.06 -8.64 9.95
CA ASN A 101 1.18 -8.41 8.81
C ASN A 101 0.94 -6.90 8.62
N VAL A 102 1.95 -6.22 8.08
CA VAL A 102 2.03 -4.75 7.97
C VAL A 102 2.59 -4.34 6.61
N ILE A 103 2.27 -3.13 6.14
CA ILE A 103 2.76 -2.62 4.85
C ILE A 103 4.29 -2.56 4.79
N TYR A 104 4.97 -2.28 5.91
CA TYR A 104 6.44 -2.35 6.00
C TYR A 104 6.99 -3.71 5.54
N ASN A 105 6.42 -4.82 5.99
CA ASN A 105 6.88 -6.15 5.58
C ASN A 105 6.49 -6.49 4.14
N GLN A 106 5.45 -5.85 3.56
CA GLN A 106 5.17 -5.94 2.13
C GLN A 106 6.23 -5.18 1.30
N VAL A 107 6.67 -4.00 1.76
CA VAL A 107 7.82 -3.26 1.17
C VAL A 107 9.09 -4.09 1.25
N MET A 108 9.40 -4.69 2.40
CA MET A 108 10.61 -5.53 2.55
C MET A 108 10.56 -6.78 1.66
N ARG A 109 9.38 -7.34 1.36
CA ARG A 109 9.20 -8.45 0.40
C ARG A 109 9.45 -8.03 -1.03
N LEU A 110 8.92 -6.87 -1.43
CA LEU A 110 9.23 -6.27 -2.73
C LEU A 110 10.74 -6.06 -2.89
N VAL A 111 11.43 -5.57 -1.86
CA VAL A 111 12.89 -5.38 -1.89
C VAL A 111 13.64 -6.71 -1.96
N GLU A 112 13.28 -7.76 -1.20
CA GLU A 112 13.93 -9.10 -1.31
C GLU A 112 13.62 -9.82 -2.64
N ASP A 113 12.45 -9.58 -3.25
CA ASP A 113 12.12 -10.11 -4.58
C ASP A 113 12.86 -9.36 -5.69
N PHE A 114 13.09 -8.05 -5.55
CA PHE A 114 13.88 -7.25 -6.48
C PHE A 114 15.39 -7.52 -6.37
N GLU A 115 15.96 -7.47 -5.16
CA GLU A 115 17.39 -7.77 -4.89
C GLU A 115 17.81 -9.20 -5.25
N ALA A 116 16.86 -10.07 -5.62
CA ALA A 116 17.07 -11.45 -6.03
C ALA A 116 16.53 -11.75 -7.45
N ASP A 117 16.38 -10.73 -8.30
CA ASP A 117 15.97 -10.82 -9.72
C ASP A 117 14.63 -11.57 -9.95
N LYS A 118 13.73 -11.60 -8.96
CA LYS A 118 12.42 -12.30 -9.05
C LYS A 118 11.32 -11.41 -9.64
N VAL A 119 11.53 -10.10 -9.64
CA VAL A 119 10.64 -9.06 -10.19
C VAL A 119 11.50 -7.96 -10.81
N ALA A 120 10.94 -7.23 -11.77
CA ALA A 120 11.54 -6.03 -12.32
C ALA A 120 11.51 -4.84 -11.33
N GLU A 121 12.20 -3.77 -11.68
CA GLU A 121 12.13 -2.48 -10.99
C GLU A 121 10.76 -1.82 -11.27
N PRO A 122 9.91 -1.53 -10.27
CA PRO A 122 8.55 -1.06 -10.52
C PRO A 122 8.48 0.45 -10.72
N GLU A 123 8.16 0.92 -11.94
CA GLU A 123 7.91 2.35 -12.20
C GLU A 123 6.63 2.87 -11.52
N LEU A 124 5.75 1.98 -11.06
CA LEU A 124 4.53 2.37 -10.33
C LEU A 124 4.23 1.44 -9.14
N VAL A 125 4.34 1.98 -7.93
CA VAL A 125 3.90 1.32 -6.69
C VAL A 125 2.60 1.96 -6.19
N ILE A 126 1.50 1.19 -6.17
CA ILE A 126 0.21 1.63 -5.63
C ILE A 126 0.00 1.00 -4.25
N ILE A 127 -0.30 1.82 -3.24
CA ILE A 127 -0.52 1.36 -1.87
C ILE A 127 -1.96 1.68 -1.43
N SER A 128 -2.73 0.67 -1.05
CA SER A 128 -4.10 0.82 -0.56
C SER A 128 -4.31 0.07 0.76
N ALA A 129 -4.20 0.81 1.87
CA ALA A 129 -4.31 0.30 3.24
C ALA A 129 -4.72 1.42 4.21
N GLY A 130 -5.03 1.04 5.45
CA GLY A 130 -5.51 1.93 6.52
C GLY A 130 -6.86 1.52 7.10
N THR A 131 -7.60 0.65 6.39
CA THR A 131 -8.90 0.13 6.86
C THR A 131 -8.76 -0.58 8.20
N ASN A 132 -7.78 -1.48 8.32
CA ASN A 132 -7.57 -2.28 9.53
C ASN A 132 -7.07 -1.43 10.71
N ASP A 133 -6.26 -0.40 10.45
CA ASP A 133 -5.78 0.56 11.44
C ASP A 133 -6.95 1.32 12.09
N ALA A 134 -7.91 1.77 11.27
CA ALA A 134 -9.14 2.43 11.72
C ALA A 134 -10.14 1.46 12.37
N TRP A 135 -10.20 0.21 11.92
CA TRP A 135 -11.17 -0.78 12.42
C TRP A 135 -10.72 -1.44 13.75
N PHE A 136 -9.42 -1.64 13.93
CA PHE A 136 -8.84 -2.37 15.05
C PHE A 136 -8.06 -1.47 16.01
N VAL A 137 -8.60 -0.29 16.34
CA VAL A 137 -7.96 0.69 17.26
C VAL A 137 -7.44 0.08 18.57
N ASN A 138 -8.14 -0.88 19.17
CA ASN A 138 -7.68 -1.56 20.40
C ASN A 138 -6.42 -2.44 20.22
N ARG A 139 -6.06 -2.77 18.97
CA ARG A 139 -4.84 -3.51 18.57
C ARG A 139 -3.81 -2.62 17.87
N ARG A 140 -4.16 -1.36 17.60
CA ARG A 140 -3.35 -0.31 16.96
C ARG A 140 -3.61 1.05 17.65
N PRO A 141 -3.45 1.17 18.98
CA PRO A 141 -3.95 2.31 19.75
C PRO A 141 -3.32 3.66 19.35
N ARG A 142 -2.09 3.61 18.83
CA ARG A 142 -1.33 4.78 18.37
C ARG A 142 -1.53 5.13 16.89
N ALA A 143 -2.28 4.33 16.11
CA ALA A 143 -2.35 4.51 14.66
C ALA A 143 -2.87 5.89 14.22
N MET A 144 -3.82 6.45 14.98
CA MET A 144 -4.44 7.76 14.72
C MET A 144 -3.83 8.89 15.56
N GLU A 145 -2.69 8.65 16.22
CA GLU A 145 -1.83 9.74 16.69
C GLU A 145 -1.12 10.37 15.49
N SER A 146 -1.03 11.70 15.47
CA SER A 146 -0.37 12.45 14.40
C SER A 146 0.50 13.56 14.99
N HIS A 147 1.72 13.67 14.49
CA HIS A 147 2.52 14.89 14.57
C HIS A 147 1.91 15.98 13.68
N ASP A 148 2.27 17.24 13.92
CA ASP A 148 1.92 18.34 13.01
C ASP A 148 2.47 18.04 11.60
N ALA A 149 1.67 18.35 10.56
CA ALA A 149 2.00 17.95 9.19
C ALA A 149 3.33 18.52 8.68
N ASP A 150 3.71 19.71 9.17
CA ASP A 150 4.97 20.38 8.85
C ASP A 150 6.21 19.62 9.39
N CYS A 151 6.04 18.68 10.32
CA CYS A 151 7.09 17.82 10.83
C CYS A 151 7.33 16.56 9.99
N LEU A 152 6.44 16.20 9.06
CA LEU A 152 6.61 14.99 8.24
C LEU A 152 7.82 15.03 7.28
N PRO A 153 8.13 16.14 6.58
CA PRO A 153 9.26 16.18 5.65
C PRO A 153 10.64 16.06 6.30
N THR A 154 10.74 16.19 7.63
CA THR A 154 11.99 16.15 8.40
C THR A 154 12.19 14.86 9.21
N LEU A 155 11.22 13.94 9.18
CA LEU A 155 11.32 12.64 9.84
C LEU A 155 12.19 11.67 9.01
N ASP A 156 13.50 11.65 9.29
CA ASP A 156 14.38 10.57 8.81
C ASP A 156 14.10 9.28 9.59
N LEU A 157 13.24 8.44 9.00
CA LEU A 157 12.89 7.12 9.51
C LEU A 157 13.56 5.99 8.70
N ALA A 158 14.47 6.28 7.77
CA ALA A 158 15.12 5.27 6.94
C ALA A 158 16.02 4.31 7.76
N GLY A 159 16.54 4.79 8.91
CA GLY A 159 17.29 4.00 9.88
C GLY A 159 16.51 3.55 11.12
N ALA A 160 15.20 3.83 11.22
CA ALA A 160 14.37 3.47 12.36
C ALA A 160 13.96 1.98 12.32
N LYS A 161 13.74 1.34 13.47
CA LYS A 161 13.15 -0.01 13.48
C LYS A 161 11.63 0.07 13.28
N PRO A 162 11.00 -0.91 12.60
CA PRO A 162 9.54 -0.95 12.49
C PRO A 162 8.86 -1.01 13.88
N SER A 163 9.49 -1.66 14.86
CA SER A 163 9.02 -1.71 16.26
C SER A 163 8.98 -0.36 16.99
N GLU A 164 9.64 0.66 16.46
CA GLU A 164 9.73 2.01 17.01
C GLU A 164 8.74 2.97 16.32
N VAL A 165 8.26 2.61 15.12
CA VAL A 165 7.38 3.41 14.26
C VAL A 165 5.92 2.96 14.42
N LEU A 166 5.17 3.66 15.28
CA LEU A 166 3.91 3.15 15.85
C LEU A 166 2.67 3.99 15.52
N THR A 167 2.79 5.04 14.71
CA THR A 167 1.64 5.77 14.13
C THR A 167 1.45 5.40 12.66
N MET A 168 0.26 5.67 12.08
CA MET A 168 0.07 5.52 10.62
C MET A 168 0.94 6.52 9.86
N GLN A 169 1.02 7.75 10.39
CA GLN A 169 1.72 8.89 9.78
C GLN A 169 3.22 8.61 9.60
N GLU A 170 3.91 8.16 10.66
CA GLU A 170 5.31 7.75 10.61
C GLU A 170 5.51 6.51 9.72
N SER A 171 4.58 5.55 9.76
CA SER A 171 4.66 4.33 8.96
C SER A 171 4.61 4.61 7.46
N VAL A 172 3.79 5.57 7.02
CA VAL A 172 3.76 6.06 5.63
C VAL A 172 5.10 6.70 5.25
N VAL A 173 5.65 7.59 6.09
CA VAL A 173 6.96 8.24 5.83
C VAL A 173 8.08 7.20 5.73
N MET A 174 8.15 6.24 6.66
CA MET A 174 9.14 5.16 6.64
C MET A 174 9.02 4.30 5.36
N CYS A 175 7.81 3.83 5.02
CA CYS A 175 7.62 2.95 3.86
C CYS A 175 7.90 3.67 2.54
N CYS A 176 7.41 4.90 2.35
CA CYS A 176 7.66 5.68 1.15
C CYS A 176 9.12 6.14 1.04
N GLY A 177 9.78 6.41 2.18
CA GLY A 177 11.21 6.69 2.24
C GLY A 177 12.06 5.49 1.79
N LEU A 178 11.74 4.29 2.27
CA LEU A 178 12.39 3.04 1.86
C LEU A 178 12.16 2.72 0.38
N LEU A 179 10.93 2.86 -0.12
CA LEU A 179 10.62 2.67 -1.55
C LEU A 179 11.47 3.59 -2.42
N ARG A 180 11.46 4.91 -2.16
CA ARG A 180 12.26 5.90 -2.90
C ARG A 180 13.78 5.72 -2.75
N GLN A 181 14.24 5.01 -1.71
CA GLN A 181 15.65 4.67 -1.55
C GLN A 181 16.07 3.48 -2.43
N ARG A 182 15.12 2.61 -2.82
CA ARG A 182 15.39 1.38 -3.58
C ARG A 182 14.92 1.42 -5.03
N PHE A 183 13.96 2.29 -5.35
CA PHE A 183 13.33 2.49 -6.65
C PHE A 183 13.29 4.02 -6.90
N PRO A 184 14.31 4.60 -7.57
CA PRO A 184 14.58 6.05 -7.59
C PRO A 184 13.92 6.85 -8.73
#